data_AF-A0A392S2N6-F1
#
_entry.id   AF-A0A392S2N6-F1
#
_cell.length_a   1.000
_cell.length_b   1.000
_cell.length_c   1.000
_cell.angle_alpha   90.00
_cell.angle_beta   90.00
_cell.angle_gamma   90.00
#
_symmetry.space_group_name_H-M   'P 1'
#
loop_
_entity.id
_entity.type
_entity.pdbx_description
1 polymer ?
#
loop_
_entity_poly.entity_id
_entity_poly.type
_entity_poly.pdbx_seq_one_letter_code
_entity_poly.pdbx_strand_id
1 'polypeptide(L)'
;MLKDGATTGTIFGYRKGRVSIAIQEDTRQMPVFLIELPMLTSALNKEMSSDIVRIALESETKTNKKKLLEEFVWAVYCNGRKVG
;
A
#
# COMPACT_ATOMS: atom_id res chain seq x y z
N MET A 1 13.50 -17.94 -7.17
CA MET A 1 12.18 -17.89 -6.54
C MET A 1 12.36 -17.24 -5.18
N LEU A 2 11.52 -16.28 -4.77
CA LEU A 2 11.54 -15.76 -3.39
C LEU A 2 11.40 -16.95 -2.43
N LYS A 3 12.18 -16.99 -1.35
CA LYS A 3 12.16 -18.11 -0.39
C LYS A 3 10.74 -18.33 0.11
N ASP A 4 10.35 -19.60 0.29
CA ASP A 4 9.11 -19.97 0.97
C ASP A 4 9.08 -19.25 2.34
N GLY A 5 8.14 -18.32 2.50
CA GLY A 5 7.99 -17.47 3.69
C GLY A 5 8.32 -15.97 3.51
N ALA A 6 8.74 -15.52 2.32
CA ALA A 6 8.93 -14.09 2.08
C ALA A 6 7.60 -13.37 1.77
N THR A 7 7.21 -12.42 2.63
CA THR A 7 6.07 -11.53 2.37
C THR A 7 6.34 -10.66 1.14
N THR A 8 5.40 -10.67 0.20
CA THR A 8 5.41 -9.86 -1.03
C THR A 8 4.44 -8.69 -0.89
N GLY A 9 4.93 -7.49 -1.18
CA GLY A 9 4.10 -6.31 -1.38
C GLY A 9 4.00 -5.97 -2.86
N THR A 10 2.78 -5.86 -3.38
CA THR A 10 2.51 -5.53 -4.79
C THR A 10 1.81 -4.18 -4.87
N ILE A 11 2.36 -3.26 -5.65
CA ILE A 11 1.74 -1.97 -5.97
C ILE A 11 1.28 -2.03 -7.43
N PHE A 12 -0.01 -1.78 -7.67
CA PHE A 12 -0.59 -1.90 -9.01
C PHE A 12 -1.72 -0.90 -9.22
N GLY A 13 -2.13 -0.67 -10.46
CA GLY A 13 -3.23 0.22 -10.78
C GLY A 13 -3.38 0.43 -12.28
N TYR A 14 -4.58 0.80 -12.72
CA TYR A 14 -4.79 1.18 -14.12
C TYR A 14 -4.21 2.56 -14.40
N ARG A 15 -3.79 2.82 -15.65
CA ARG A 15 -3.21 4.12 -16.06
C ARG A 15 -4.06 5.34 -15.70
N LYS A 16 -5.39 5.20 -15.77
CA LYS A 16 -6.38 6.25 -15.40
C LYS A 16 -7.12 5.93 -14.09
N GLY A 17 -6.66 4.93 -13.34
CA GLY A 17 -7.25 4.50 -12.08
C GLY A 17 -6.45 4.96 -10.87
N ARG A 18 -6.93 4.54 -9.69
CA ARG A 18 -6.21 4.67 -8.43
C ARG A 18 -5.18 3.55 -8.27
N VAL A 19 -4.24 3.79 -7.36
CA VAL A 19 -3.21 2.81 -6.96
C VAL A 19 -3.78 1.88 -5.90
N SER A 20 -3.46 0.60 -5.98
CA SER A 20 -3.74 -0.40 -4.96
C SER A 20 -2.42 -0.99 -4.43
N ILE A 21 -2.42 -1.29 -3.13
CA ILE A 21 -1.34 -2.04 -2.47
C ILE A 21 -1.92 -3.35 -1.95
N ALA A 22 -1.30 -4.46 -2.31
CA ALA A 22 -1.59 -5.80 -1.81
C ALA A 22 -0.39 -6.37 -1.04
N ILE A 23 -0.65 -7.06 0.07
CA ILE A 23 0.36 -7.81 0.83
C ILE A 23 -0.03 -9.28 0.82
N GLN A 24 0.90 -10.15 0.45
CA GLN A 24 0.70 -11.58 0.24
C GLN A 24 1.88 -12.38 0.81
N GLU A 25 1.62 -13.52 1.44
CA GLU A 25 2.68 -14.50 1.77
C GLU A 25 3.00 -15.39 0.56
N ASP A 26 1.99 -15.68 -0.27
CA ASP A 26 2.13 -16.35 -1.57
C ASP A 26 1.37 -15.54 -2.63
N THR A 27 2.08 -15.12 -3.68
CA THR A 27 1.51 -14.35 -4.81
C THR A 27 0.39 -15.06 -5.57
N ARG A 28 0.24 -16.39 -5.39
CA ARG A 28 -0.81 -17.21 -6.01
C ARG A 28 -2.10 -17.27 -5.18
N GLN A 29 -2.08 -16.74 -3.95
CA GLN A 29 -3.20 -16.74 -3.02
C GLN A 29 -3.82 -15.35 -2.88
N MET A 30 -5.00 -15.28 -2.24
CA MET A 30 -5.64 -14.00 -1.93
C MET A 30 -4.72 -13.17 -1.00
N PRO A 31 -4.56 -11.85 -1.23
CA PRO A 31 -3.86 -10.98 -0.29
C PRO A 31 -4.46 -11.01 1.11
N VAL A 32 -3.58 -11.01 2.10
CA VAL A 32 -3.94 -10.84 3.52
C VAL A 32 -4.27 -9.38 3.84
N PHE A 33 -3.86 -8.45 2.97
CA PHE A 33 -4.17 -7.03 3.07
C PHE A 33 -4.29 -6.43 1.67
N LEU A 34 -5.35 -5.66 1.43
CA LEU A 34 -5.56 -4.93 0.19
C LEU A 34 -6.14 -3.55 0.51
N ILE A 35 -5.50 -2.50 0.03
CA ILE A 35 -5.99 -1.13 0.15
C ILE A 35 -5.88 -0.41 -1.18
N GLU A 36 -6.89 0.40 -1.50
CA GLU A 36 -6.83 1.36 -2.59
C GLU A 36 -6.42 2.73 -2.03
N LEU A 37 -5.33 3.28 -2.54
CA LEU A 37 -4.82 4.58 -2.12
C LEU A 37 -5.64 5.71 -2.75
N PRO A 38 -5.81 6.85 -2.06
CA PRO A 38 -6.47 8.04 -2.60
C PRO A 38 -5.57 8.81 -3.57
N MET A 39 -4.82 8.11 -4.44
CA MET A 39 -3.94 8.70 -5.44
C MET A 39 -4.07 7.98 -6.78
N LEU A 40 -3.99 8.74 -7.87
CA LEU A 40 -3.97 8.19 -9.23
C LEU A 40 -2.62 7.54 -9.54
N THR A 41 -2.63 6.51 -10.38
CA THR A 41 -1.40 5.85 -10.88
C THR A 41 -0.46 6.85 -11.56
N SER A 42 -1.01 7.85 -12.27
CA SER A 42 -0.21 8.92 -12.88
C SER A 42 0.49 9.81 -11.86
N ALA A 43 -0.13 10.07 -10.70
CA ALA A 43 0.47 10.83 -9.62
C ALA A 43 1.61 10.04 -8.98
N LEU A 44 1.42 8.74 -8.73
CA LEU A 44 2.48 7.86 -8.22
C LEU A 44 3.67 7.81 -9.17
N ASN A 45 3.43 7.67 -10.47
CA ASN A 45 4.49 7.63 -11.48
C ASN A 45 5.32 8.94 -11.49
N LYS A 46 4.66 10.08 -11.26
CA LYS A 46 5.35 11.37 -11.12
C LYS A 46 6.23 11.42 -9.87
N GLU A 47 5.73 10.94 -8.73
CA GLU A 47 6.54 10.85 -7.51
C GLU A 47 7.73 9.89 -7.69
N MET A 48 7.54 8.76 -8.37
CA MET A 48 8.61 7.80 -8.69
C MET A 48 9.70 8.39 -9.60
N SER A 49 9.40 9.40 -10.42
CA SER A 49 10.43 10.10 -11.21
C SER A 49 11.36 10.98 -10.37
N SER A 50 11.04 11.21 -9.08
CA SER A 50 11.78 12.09 -8.16
C SER A 50 12.78 11.31 -7.29
N ASP A 51 13.39 10.26 -7.83
CA ASP A 51 14.37 9.35 -7.20
C ASP A 51 13.77 8.37 -6.17
N ILE A 52 13.17 8.89 -5.10
CA ILE A 52 12.59 8.07 -4.02
C ILE A 52 11.09 8.36 -3.88
N VAL A 53 10.32 7.28 -3.79
CA VAL A 53 8.92 7.34 -3.35
C VAL A 53 8.78 6.64 -1.99
N ARG A 54 8.24 7.36 -1.00
CA ARG A 54 7.86 6.81 0.31
C ARG A 54 6.36 6.87 0.46
N ILE A 55 5.73 5.71 0.61
CA ILE A 55 4.32 5.60 0.98
C ILE A 55 4.25 5.14 2.43
N ALA A 56 3.54 5.89 3.26
CA ALA A 56 3.25 5.51 4.64
C ALA A 56 1.73 5.38 4.82
N LEU A 57 1.33 4.34 5.54
CA LEU A 57 -0.04 4.12 5.97
C LEU A 57 -0.05 4.28 7.50
N GLU A 58 -0.85 5.22 8.00
CA GLU A 58 -1.03 5.47 9.43
C GLU A 58 -2.45 5.15 9.86
N SER A 59 -2.61 4.39 10.93
CA SER A 59 -3.89 4.11 11.57
C SER A 59 -3.95 4.83 12.91
N GLU A 60 -5.15 5.28 13.29
CA GLU A 60 -5.40 5.86 14.61
C GLU A 60 -5.58 4.79 15.70
N THR A 61 -5.57 3.49 15.35
CA THR A 61 -5.71 2.42 16.33
C THR A 61 -4.50 2.36 17.25
N LYS A 62 -4.75 2.66 18.53
CA LYS A 62 -3.75 2.62 19.60
C LYS A 62 -3.76 1.31 20.40
N THR A 63 -4.63 0.36 20.04
CA THR A 63 -4.84 -0.87 20.81
C THR A 63 -4.16 -2.05 20.14
N ASN A 64 -3.42 -2.85 20.90
CA ASN A 64 -2.84 -4.12 20.42
C ASN A 64 -3.90 -5.22 20.16
N LYS A 65 -5.20 -4.92 20.29
CA LYS A 65 -6.28 -5.90 20.13
C LYS A 65 -6.62 -6.19 18.66
N LYS A 66 -6.33 -5.26 17.74
CA LYS A 66 -6.48 -5.45 16.30
C LYS A 66 -5.11 -5.55 15.67
N LYS A 67 -4.94 -6.48 14.74
CA LYS A 67 -3.72 -6.49 13.93
C LYS A 67 -3.76 -5.27 13.01
N LEU A 68 -2.61 -4.66 12.78
CA LEU A 68 -2.48 -3.49 11.92
C LEU A 68 -3.14 -3.71 10.54
N LEU A 69 -3.00 -4.90 9.96
CA LEU A 69 -3.59 -5.26 8.67
C LEU A 69 -5.11 -5.51 8.70
N GLU A 70 -5.74 -5.55 9.88
CA GLU A 70 -7.20 -5.68 10.04
C GLU A 70 -7.89 -4.31 10.08
N GLU A 71 -7.14 -3.21 9.94
CA GLU A 71 -7.67 -1.86 9.93
C GLU A 71 -8.30 -1.48 8.58
N PHE A 72 -9.49 -0.90 8.64
CA PHE A 72 -10.28 -0.52 7.46
C PHE A 72 -10.07 0.93 7.02
N VAL A 73 -9.47 1.77 7.88
CA VAL A 73 -9.27 3.20 7.62
C VAL A 73 -7.81 3.57 7.88
N TRP A 74 -7.23 4.24 6.90
CA TRP A 74 -5.81 4.59 6.89
C TRP A 74 -5.64 6.01 6.38
N ALA A 75 -4.85 6.82 7.10
CA ALA A 75 -4.26 8.01 6.53
C ALA A 75 -3.09 7.59 5.64
N VAL A 76 -3.09 8.06 4.39
CA VAL A 76 -2.04 7.73 3.43
C VAL A 76 -1.17 8.95 3.25
N TYR A 77 0.15 8.75 3.29
CA TYR A 77 1.14 9.78 3.01
C TYR A 77 2.04 9.35 1.87
N CYS A 78 2.27 10.25 0.91
CA CYS A 78 3.25 10.06 -0.16
C CYS A 78 4.33 11.15 -0.03
N ASN A 79 5.59 10.76 0.10
CA ASN A 79 6.73 11.66 0.28
C ASN A 79 6.51 12.69 1.41
N GLY A 80 5.91 12.23 2.51
CA GLY A 80 5.61 13.04 3.71
C GLY A 80 4.37 13.93 3.60
N ARG A 81 3.65 13.91 2.46
CA ARG A 81 2.42 14.68 2.25
C ARG A 81 1.22 13.78 2.39
N LYS A 82 0.24 14.17 3.20
CA LYS A 82 -1.04 13.47 3.31
C LYS A 82 -1.74 13.52 1.96
N VAL A 83 -2.19 12.36 1.48
CA VAL A 83 -2.95 12.21 0.25
C VAL A 83 -4.34 11.67 0.61
N GLY A 84 -5.39 12.30 0.08
CA GLY A 84 -6.78 12.05 0.50
C GLY A 84 -7.18 12.88 1.70
#